data_AF-A0A0Q0WFF3-F1
#
_entry.id   AF-A0A0Q0WFF3-F1
#
_cell.length_a   1.000
_cell.length_b   1.000
_cell.length_c   1.000
_cell.angle_alpha   90.00
_cell.angle_beta   90.00
_cell.angle_gamma   90.00
#
_symmetry.space_group_name_H-M   'P 1'
#
loop_
_entity.id
_entity.type
_entity.pdbx_description
1 polymer ?
#
loop_
_entity_poly.entity_id
_entity_poly.type
_entity_poly.pdbx_seq_one_letter_code
_entity_poly.pdbx_strand_id
1 'polypeptide(L)'
;MDYVTIDGEKYSTEDLEVLSGETRPLEPKAYILLLARVLKDPLSLPRRLKEICSLKLNDEERRDLRMALIRVQIESELKMNEDIQRYQQRRYVSQVIE
;
A
#
# COMPACT_ATOMS: atom_id res chain seq x y z
N MET A 1 -6.03 -10.12 -12.63
CA MET A 1 -5.26 -9.67 -11.45
C MET A 1 -4.75 -10.91 -10.77
N ASP A 2 -3.42 -11.01 -10.65
CA ASP A 2 -2.77 -12.10 -9.93
C ASP A 2 -2.79 -11.80 -8.43
N TYR A 3 -2.92 -12.87 -7.63
CA TYR A 3 -2.97 -12.78 -6.19
C TYR A 3 -2.01 -13.76 -5.54
N VAL A 4 -1.41 -13.33 -4.43
CA VAL A 4 -0.66 -14.21 -3.52
C VAL A 4 -1.40 -14.31 -2.19
N THR A 5 -1.32 -15.49 -1.56
CA THR A 5 -1.88 -15.71 -0.22
C THR A 5 -0.75 -15.69 0.79
N ILE A 6 -0.82 -14.78 1.75
CA ILE A 6 0.16 -14.62 2.84
C ILE A 6 -0.65 -14.63 4.15
N ASP A 7 -0.29 -15.52 5.09
CA ASP A 7 -1.01 -15.71 6.36
C ASP A 7 -2.52 -15.90 6.22
N GLY A 8 -2.97 -16.57 5.15
CA GLY A 8 -4.38 -16.82 4.85
C GLY A 8 -5.14 -15.63 4.23
N GLU A 9 -4.49 -14.48 4.02
CA GLU A 9 -5.07 -13.32 3.36
C GLU A 9 -4.60 -13.20 1.89
N LYS A 10 -5.50 -12.76 1.01
CA LYS A 10 -5.21 -12.54 -0.42
C LYS A 10 -4.79 -11.10 -0.70
N TYR A 11 -3.63 -10.95 -1.32
CA TYR A 11 -3.01 -9.69 -1.73
C TYR A 11 -2.86 -9.65 -3.26
N SER A 12 -3.13 -8.50 -3.86
CA SER A 12 -2.84 -8.26 -5.28
C SER A 12 -1.32 -8.28 -5.47
N THR A 13 -0.82 -9.07 -6.41
CA THR A 13 0.61 -9.09 -6.75
C THR A 13 1.08 -7.71 -7.19
N GLU A 14 0.28 -7.03 -8.00
CA GLU A 14 0.55 -5.66 -8.47
C GLU A 14 0.69 -4.67 -7.29
N ASP A 15 -0.20 -4.73 -6.30
CA ASP A 15 -0.12 -3.83 -5.14
C ASP A 15 1.15 -4.08 -4.32
N LEU A 16 1.55 -5.35 -4.18
CA LEU A 16 2.78 -5.70 -3.46
C LEU A 16 4.02 -5.24 -4.21
N GLU A 17 4.05 -5.37 -5.54
CA GLU A 17 5.15 -4.89 -6.38
C GLU A 17 5.29 -3.36 -6.31
N VAL A 18 4.16 -2.64 -6.36
CA VAL A 18 4.15 -1.18 -6.23
C VAL A 18 4.66 -0.74 -4.87
N LEU A 19 4.16 -1.35 -3.79
CA LEU A 19 4.52 -0.97 -2.43
C LEU A 19 5.98 -1.31 -2.12
N SER A 20 6.46 -2.49 -2.51
CA SER A 20 7.85 -2.92 -2.28
C SER A 20 8.85 -2.24 -3.23
N GLY A 21 8.43 -1.90 -4.45
CA GLY A 21 9.35 -1.49 -5.52
C GLY A 21 10.13 -2.64 -6.14
N GLU A 22 9.74 -3.89 -5.86
CA GLU A 22 10.38 -5.12 -6.33
C GLU A 22 9.41 -5.95 -7.17
N THR A 23 9.91 -6.67 -8.18
CA THR A 23 9.10 -7.64 -8.91
C THR A 23 8.93 -8.89 -8.07
N ARG A 24 7.68 -9.32 -7.83
CA ARG A 24 7.32 -10.51 -7.03
C ARG A 24 8.06 -10.57 -5.68
N PRO A 25 7.79 -9.63 -4.76
CA PRO A 25 8.42 -9.65 -3.43
C PRO A 25 8.11 -10.96 -2.72
N LEU A 26 9.15 -11.66 -2.27
CA LEU A 26 9.04 -12.98 -1.64
C LEU A 26 8.55 -12.89 -0.19
N GLU A 27 9.00 -11.86 0.54
CA GLU A 27 8.70 -11.67 1.96
C GLU A 27 8.35 -10.20 2.25
N PRO A 28 7.14 -9.73 1.89
CA PRO A 28 6.75 -8.36 2.17
C PRO A 28 6.69 -8.12 3.67
N LYS A 29 7.29 -7.01 4.12
CA LYS A 29 7.29 -6.60 5.52
C LYS A 29 5.86 -6.34 6.02
N ALA A 30 5.62 -6.50 7.32
CA ALA A 30 4.28 -6.39 7.91
C ALA A 30 3.58 -5.05 7.62
N TYR A 31 4.32 -3.93 7.62
CA TYR A 31 3.75 -2.62 7.28
C TYR A 31 3.37 -2.49 5.80
N ILE A 32 4.07 -3.19 4.89
CA ILE A 32 3.69 -3.28 3.47
C ILE A 32 2.38 -4.06 3.33
N LEU A 33 2.22 -5.18 4.04
CA LEU A 33 0.97 -5.94 4.06
C LEU A 33 -0.18 -5.11 4.63
N LEU A 34 0.08 -4.32 5.69
CA LEU A 34 -0.90 -3.39 6.23
C LEU A 34 -1.35 -2.35 5.19
N LEU A 35 -0.41 -1.72 4.49
CA LEU A 35 -0.74 -0.77 3.40
C LEU A 35 -1.53 -1.45 2.29
N ALA A 36 -1.15 -2.67 1.88
CA ALA A 36 -1.85 -3.42 0.84
C ALA A 36 -3.32 -3.70 1.22
N ARG A 37 -3.59 -3.99 2.50
CA ARG A 37 -4.98 -4.13 3.01
C ARG A 37 -5.76 -2.84 2.89
N VAL A 38 -5.14 -1.71 3.21
CA VAL A 38 -5.78 -0.38 3.12
C VAL A 38 -6.01 -0.01 1.66
N LEU A 39 -5.08 -0.29 0.74
CA LEU A 39 -5.27 -0.01 -0.69
C LEU A 39 -6.35 -0.89 -1.32
N LYS A 40 -6.52 -2.12 -0.83
CA LYS A 40 -7.60 -3.03 -1.24
C LYS A 40 -8.98 -2.53 -0.80
N ASP A 41 -9.07 -1.92 0.39
CA ASP A 41 -10.29 -1.30 0.91
C ASP A 41 -9.97 0.10 1.51
N PRO A 42 -9.90 1.15 0.68
CA PRO A 42 -9.55 2.50 1.13
C PRO A 42 -10.49 3.05 2.20
N LEU A 43 -11.75 2.61 2.23
CA LEU A 43 -12.75 3.02 3.22
C LEU A 43 -12.46 2.46 4.61
N SER A 44 -11.57 1.46 4.72
CA SER A 44 -11.10 0.93 6.00
C SER A 44 -10.07 1.82 6.70
N LEU A 45 -9.46 2.78 5.99
CA LEU A 45 -8.38 3.64 6.52
C LEU A 45 -8.72 4.26 7.88
N PRO A 46 -9.88 4.91 8.10
CA PRO A 46 -10.18 5.54 9.40
C PRO A 46 -10.12 4.57 10.58
N ARG A 47 -10.51 3.30 10.38
CA ARG A 47 -10.47 2.28 11.44
C ARG A 47 -9.06 1.70 11.64
N ARG A 48 -8.22 1.76 10.60
CA ARG A 48 -6.84 1.27 10.60
C ARG A 48 -5.80 2.31 10.99
N LEU A 49 -6.16 3.60 11.06
CA LEU A 49 -5.24 4.67 11.46
C LEU A 49 -4.51 4.36 12.77
N LYS A 50 -5.22 3.83 13.78
CA LYS A 50 -4.59 3.45 15.06
C LYS A 50 -3.50 2.39 14.86
N GLU A 51 -3.72 1.40 13.99
CA GLU A 51 -2.76 0.34 13.68
C GLU A 51 -1.51 0.93 12.99
N ILE A 52 -1.73 1.78 11.98
CA ILE A 52 -0.68 2.46 11.22
C ILE A 52 0.16 3.37 12.14
N CYS A 53 -0.48 4.22 12.94
CA CYS A 53 0.21 5.13 13.85
C CYS A 53 0.92 4.41 15.00
N SER A 54 0.56 3.16 15.30
CA SER A 54 1.20 2.35 16.34
C SER A 54 2.43 1.58 15.84
N LEU A 55 2.74 1.65 14.54
CA LEU A 55 3.91 0.98 13.97
C LEU A 55 5.20 1.51 14.61
N LYS A 56 5.98 0.59 15.20
CA LYS A 56 7.29 0.89 15.77
C LYS A 56 8.37 0.67 14.71
N LEU A 57 8.41 1.56 13.73
CA LEU A 57 9.38 1.49 12.63
C LEU A 57 10.70 2.18 13.00
N ASN A 58 11.80 1.52 12.67
CA ASN A 58 13.13 2.13 12.68
C ASN A 58 13.30 3.12 11.50
N ASP A 59 14.40 3.85 11.45
CA ASP A 59 14.60 4.90 10.42
C ASP A 59 14.62 4.36 8.99
N GLU A 60 15.13 3.14 8.78
CA GLU A 60 15.13 2.50 7.47
C GLU A 60 13.72 2.10 7.05
N GLU A 61 12.97 1.48 7.94
CA GLU A 61 11.58 1.09 7.72
C GLU A 61 10.68 2.31 7.50
N ARG A 62 10.92 3.43 8.19
CA ARG A 62 10.22 4.70 7.95
C ARG A 62 10.49 5.25 6.56
N ARG A 63 11.76 5.21 6.11
CA ARG A 63 12.12 5.62 4.75
C ARG A 63 11.46 4.72 3.71
N ASP A 64 11.48 3.41 3.94
CA ASP A 64 10.86 2.43 3.05
C ASP A 64 9.34 2.60 2.96
N LEU A 65 8.66 2.78 4.10
CA LEU A 65 7.23 3.11 4.15
C LEU A 65 6.93 4.39 3.35
N ARG A 66 7.74 5.44 3.52
CA ARG A 66 7.59 6.68 2.76
C ARG A 66 7.77 6.45 1.26
N MET A 67 8.74 5.65 0.85
CA MET A 67 8.93 5.29 -0.57
C MET A 67 7.73 4.51 -1.12
N ALA A 68 7.17 3.58 -0.35
CA ALA A 68 5.97 2.85 -0.74
C ALA A 68 4.78 3.80 -0.99
N LEU A 69 4.56 4.78 -0.11
CA LEU A 69 3.49 5.78 -0.26
C LEU A 69 3.70 6.66 -1.50
N ILE A 70 4.93 7.10 -1.76
CA ILE A 70 5.26 7.87 -2.96
C ILE A 70 5.02 7.05 -4.24
N ARG A 71 5.39 5.77 -4.26
CA ARG A 71 5.12 4.88 -5.42
C ARG A 71 3.63 4.74 -5.69
N VAL A 72 2.81 4.64 -4.66
CA VAL A 72 1.33 4.60 -4.81
C VAL A 72 0.80 5.92 -5.39
N GLN A 73 1.33 7.07 -4.96
CA GLN A 73 0.96 8.37 -5.53
C GLN A 73 1.31 8.44 -7.02
N ILE A 74 2.54 8.08 -7.39
CA ILE A 74 3.01 8.06 -8.78
C ILE A 74 2.18 7.10 -9.64
N GLU A 75 1.97 5.87 -9.16
CA GLU A 75 1.16 4.88 -9.87
C GLU A 75 -0.26 5.41 -10.12
N SER A 76 -0.85 6.06 -9.10
CA SER A 76 -2.21 6.58 -9.20
C SER A 76 -2.33 7.73 -10.20
N GLU A 77 -1.28 8.54 -10.35
CA GLU A 77 -1.24 9.59 -11.38
C GLU A 77 -1.04 9.01 -12.79
N LEU A 78 -0.14 8.03 -12.95
CA LEU A 78 0.16 7.42 -14.25
C LEU A 78 -1.06 6.71 -14.85
N LYS A 79 -1.88 6.09 -13.99
CA LYS A 79 -3.01 5.29 -14.44
C LYS A 79 -4.36 6.00 -14.32
N MET A 80 -4.40 7.29 -13.91
CA MET A 80 -5.63 8.05 -13.61
C MET A 80 -6.77 7.90 -14.64
N ASN A 81 -6.42 7.79 -15.92
CA ASN A 81 -7.38 7.70 -17.03
C ASN A 81 -8.08 6.34 -17.17
N GLU A 82 -7.59 5.29 -16.49
CA GLU A 82 -8.17 3.93 -16.57
C GLU A 82 -9.35 3.76 -15.59
N ASP A 83 -9.25 4.34 -14.39
CA ASP A 83 -10.24 4.22 -13.32
C ASP A 83 -10.09 5.37 -12.30
N ILE A 84 -10.64 6.53 -12.64
CA ILE A 84 -10.46 7.75 -11.86
C ILE A 84 -10.86 7.58 -10.38
N GLN A 85 -11.90 6.79 -10.10
CA GLN A 85 -12.38 6.58 -8.73
C GLN A 85 -11.37 5.78 -7.91
N ARG A 86 -10.89 4.66 -8.46
CA ARG A 86 -9.86 3.84 -7.80
C ARG A 86 -8.60 4.65 -7.54
N TYR A 87 -8.18 5.47 -8.49
CA TYR A 87 -6.96 6.28 -8.33
C TYR A 87 -7.12 7.42 -7.33
N GLN A 88 -8.26 8.10 -7.30
CA GLN A 88 -8.53 9.11 -6.27
C GLN A 88 -8.49 8.51 -4.86
N GLN A 89 -9.08 7.32 -4.67
CA GLN A 89 -9.08 6.65 -3.37
C GLN A 89 -7.68 6.20 -2.94
N ARG A 90 -6.89 5.61 -3.84
CA ARG A 90 -5.51 5.19 -3.56
C ARG A 90 -4.60 6.38 -3.25
N ARG A 91 -4.70 7.44 -4.06
CA ARG A 91 -3.99 8.71 -3.82
C ARG A 91 -4.34 9.29 -2.46
N TYR A 92 -5.64 9.36 -2.12
CA TYR A 92 -6.10 9.80 -0.80
C TYR A 92 -5.46 9.00 0.33
N VAL A 93 -5.48 7.66 0.25
CA VAL A 93 -4.83 6.80 1.26
C VAL A 93 -3.36 7.16 1.43
N SER A 94 -2.62 7.23 0.32
CA SER A 94 -1.19 7.50 0.38
C SER A 94 -0.84 8.88 0.95
N GLN A 95 -1.64 9.91 0.62
CA GLN A 95 -1.43 11.28 1.09
C GLN A 95 -1.83 11.49 2.55
N VAL A 96 -2.79 10.71 3.07
CA VAL A 96 -3.20 10.80 4.47
C VAL A 96 -2.24 10.08 5.40
N ILE A 97 -1.57 9.02 4.91
CA ILE A 97 -0.60 8.26 5.72
C ILE A 97 0.78 8.93 5.73
N GLU A 98 1.20 9.56 4.63
CA GLU A 98 2.48 10.31 4.54
C GLU A 98 2.51 11.51 5.50
#